data_AF-Q6NBQ9-F1
#
_entry.id   AF-Q6NBQ9-F1
#
_cell.length_a   1.000
_cell.length_b   1.000
_cell.length_c   1.000
_cell.angle_alpha   90.00
_cell.angle_beta   90.00
_cell.angle_gamma   90.00
#
_symmetry.space_group_name_H-M   'P 1'
#
loop_
_entity.id
_entity.type
_entity.pdbx_description
1 polymer ?
#
loop_
_entity_poly.entity_id
_entity_poly.type
_entity_poly.pdbx_seq_one_letter_code
_entity_poly.pdbx_strand_id
1 'polypeptide(L)'
;MNGKSDAFELERLEAALNDSANRVSTIWVSFLVLLLYFAIALGAVTHRQLLIGDALRLPVLNVDLPLVGFFFVSPCLLVAFHLYVLLQVMLLARTAAAFSEVVDRKFRAPPANSILRQRLANTLFAQIFAGSPRERYGAIGGLLKGIAAFTLAVLPVLVLYGFQLVFLPYHDARITWIHRALIVLDVFIILTLWPLIRNGGRNCGWTLSRVEISVFVSVVVVSSVVAMMLHFPGEKFVRIFFVEGAKFDEAEICSASILARYDRLSLRNVDIV
;
A
#
# COMPACT_ATOMS: atom_id res chain seq x y z
N MET A 1 -36.31 -26.44 25.74
CA MET A 1 -35.10 -27.19 26.17
C MET A 1 -33.93 -26.96 25.20
N ASN A 2 -33.47 -25.70 24.99
CA ASN A 2 -32.41 -25.39 23.99
C ASN A 2 -31.13 -24.76 24.58
N GLY A 3 -31.08 -24.48 25.89
CA GLY A 3 -29.97 -23.73 26.48
C GLY A 3 -28.59 -24.42 26.43
N LYS A 4 -28.55 -25.76 26.36
CA LYS A 4 -27.28 -26.52 26.35
C LYS A 4 -26.61 -26.54 24.98
N SER A 5 -27.37 -26.71 23.90
CA SER A 5 -26.89 -26.61 22.52
C SER A 5 -26.45 -25.17 22.21
N ASP A 6 -27.21 -24.19 22.71
CA ASP A 6 -26.93 -22.77 22.51
C ASP A 6 -25.63 -22.29 23.18
N ALA A 7 -25.34 -22.79 24.38
CA ALA A 7 -24.09 -22.47 25.08
C ALA A 7 -22.87 -23.14 24.40
N PHE A 8 -23.04 -24.39 23.96
CA PHE A 8 -21.99 -25.12 23.24
C PHE A 8 -21.65 -24.47 21.89
N GLU A 9 -22.65 -24.00 21.14
CA GLU A 9 -22.45 -23.26 19.89
C GLU A 9 -21.62 -21.98 20.12
N LEU A 10 -21.92 -21.23 21.17
CA LEU A 10 -21.24 -19.97 21.50
C LEU A 10 -19.77 -20.20 21.88
N GLU A 11 -19.50 -21.21 22.71
CA GLU A 11 -18.15 -21.60 23.10
C GLU A 11 -17.30 -22.02 21.89
N ARG A 12 -17.89 -22.76 20.95
CA ARG A 12 -17.19 -23.16 19.71
C ARG A 12 -16.90 -21.96 18.80
N LEU A 13 -17.82 -21.00 18.69
CA LEU A 13 -17.60 -19.78 17.91
C LEU A 13 -16.53 -18.89 18.56
N GLU A 14 -16.54 -18.75 19.88
CA GLU A 14 -15.53 -18.02 20.65
C GLU A 14 -14.14 -18.62 20.44
N ALA A 15 -14.00 -19.94 20.59
CA ALA A 15 -12.75 -20.65 20.38
C ALA A 15 -12.25 -20.51 18.93
N ALA A 16 -13.12 -20.70 17.94
CA ALA A 16 -12.77 -20.55 16.53
C ALA A 16 -12.34 -19.11 16.18
N LEU A 17 -13.00 -18.11 16.77
CA LEU A 17 -12.65 -16.70 16.59
C LEU A 17 -11.29 -16.37 17.20
N ASN A 18 -11.03 -16.83 18.42
CA ASN A 18 -9.76 -16.59 19.12
C ASN A 18 -8.58 -17.25 18.39
N ASP A 19 -8.72 -18.49 17.95
CA ASP A 19 -7.69 -19.19 17.18
C ASP A 19 -7.40 -18.47 15.84
N SER A 20 -8.47 -18.11 15.11
CA SER A 20 -8.36 -17.34 13.87
C SER A 20 -7.68 -15.98 14.10
N ALA A 21 -8.04 -15.28 15.17
CA ALA A 21 -7.47 -13.97 15.48
C ALA A 21 -5.98 -14.05 15.81
N ASN A 22 -5.56 -15.04 16.60
CA ASN A 22 -4.15 -15.28 16.90
C ASN A 22 -3.36 -15.58 15.62
N ARG A 23 -3.88 -16.48 14.76
CA ARG A 23 -3.26 -16.81 13.47
C ARG A 23 -3.11 -15.59 12.56
N VAL A 24 -4.17 -14.79 12.42
CA VAL A 24 -4.16 -13.57 11.59
C VAL A 24 -3.17 -12.55 12.15
N SER A 25 -3.11 -12.37 13.48
CA SER A 25 -2.13 -11.50 14.11
C SER A 25 -0.70 -11.92 13.83
N THR A 26 -0.38 -13.23 13.90
CA THR A 26 0.95 -13.73 13.51
C THR A 26 1.26 -13.40 12.05
N ILE A 27 0.33 -13.69 11.13
CA ILE A 27 0.50 -13.41 9.69
C ILE A 27 0.71 -11.92 9.43
N TRP A 28 -0.05 -11.05 10.10
CA TRP A 28 0.08 -9.60 9.99
C TRP A 28 1.43 -9.08 10.52
N VAL A 29 1.90 -9.59 11.66
CA VAL A 29 3.23 -9.23 12.17
C VAL A 29 4.33 -9.67 11.21
N SER A 30 4.25 -10.89 10.66
CA SER A 30 5.19 -11.34 9.62
C SER A 30 5.18 -10.44 8.39
N PHE A 31 4.00 -9.96 7.99
CA PHE A 31 3.86 -9.00 6.90
C PHE A 31 4.51 -7.64 7.21
N LEU A 32 4.35 -7.12 8.43
CA LEU A 32 5.03 -5.90 8.87
C LEU A 32 6.55 -6.04 8.86
N VAL A 33 7.07 -7.18 9.31
CA VAL A 33 8.49 -7.48 9.27
C VAL A 33 8.99 -7.51 7.82
N LEU A 34 8.22 -8.08 6.88
CA LEU A 34 8.57 -8.08 5.47
C LEU A 34 8.58 -6.65 4.88
N LEU A 35 7.58 -5.83 5.19
CA LEU A 35 7.52 -4.43 4.76
C LEU A 35 8.72 -3.65 5.26
N LEU A 36 9.05 -3.80 6.54
CA LEU A 36 10.22 -3.15 7.15
C LEU A 36 11.52 -3.62 6.49
N TYR A 37 11.66 -4.92 6.24
CA TYR A 37 12.81 -5.48 5.54
C TYR A 37 12.97 -4.85 4.15
N PHE A 38 11.90 -4.75 3.36
CA PHE A 38 11.96 -4.11 2.05
C PHE A 38 12.27 -2.61 2.14
N ALA A 39 11.70 -1.89 3.11
CA ALA A 39 12.01 -0.48 3.31
C ALA A 39 13.51 -0.25 3.61
N ILE A 40 14.10 -1.08 4.47
CA ILE A 40 15.54 -1.03 4.79
C ILE A 40 16.37 -1.39 3.55
N ALA A 41 15.99 -2.46 2.84
CA ALA A 41 16.69 -2.90 1.64
C ALA A 41 16.69 -1.80 0.56
N LEU A 42 15.56 -1.15 0.32
CA LEU A 42 15.43 -0.02 -0.60
C LEU A 42 16.30 1.17 -0.17
N GLY A 43 16.31 1.51 1.12
CA GLY A 43 17.15 2.58 1.68
C GLY A 43 18.65 2.29 1.61
N ALA A 44 19.05 1.03 1.46
CA ALA A 44 20.46 0.62 1.33
C ALA A 44 20.97 0.63 -0.12
N VAL A 45 20.09 0.73 -1.12
CA VAL A 45 20.49 0.74 -2.54
C VAL A 45 21.22 2.04 -2.87
N THR A 46 22.44 1.91 -3.40
CA THR A 46 23.24 3.07 -3.81
C THR A 46 23.10 3.38 -5.30
N HIS A 47 23.21 4.65 -5.66
CA HIS A 47 23.19 5.10 -7.06
C HIS A 47 24.27 4.41 -7.92
N ARG A 48 25.45 4.13 -7.35
CA ARG A 48 26.53 3.41 -8.03
C ARG A 48 26.11 1.99 -8.41
N GLN A 49 25.42 1.28 -7.50
CA GLN A 49 24.93 -0.08 -7.76
C GLN A 49 23.89 -0.08 -8.90
N LEU A 50 23.00 0.90 -8.91
CA LEU A 50 22.01 1.07 -9.99
C LEU A 50 22.69 1.37 -11.33
N LEU A 51 23.73 2.20 -11.37
CA LEU A 51 24.39 2.58 -12.62
C LEU A 51 25.18 1.43 -13.26
N ILE A 52 25.83 0.61 -12.44
CA ILE A 52 26.73 -0.47 -12.91
C ILE A 52 26.01 -1.83 -12.96
N GLY A 53 24.81 -1.93 -12.35
CA GLY A 53 24.09 -3.21 -12.20
C GLY A 53 24.74 -4.15 -11.18
N ASP A 54 25.49 -3.59 -10.23
CA ASP A 54 26.21 -4.35 -9.20
C ASP A 54 25.23 -5.11 -8.31
N ALA A 55 25.63 -6.29 -7.82
CA ALA A 55 24.78 -7.12 -6.98
C ALA A 55 24.40 -6.41 -5.66
N LEU A 56 23.16 -6.61 -5.22
CA LEU A 56 22.67 -6.06 -3.96
C LEU A 56 22.95 -7.06 -2.84
N ARG A 57 23.70 -6.60 -1.82
CA ARG A 57 23.86 -7.35 -0.58
C ARG A 57 22.65 -7.14 0.31
N LEU A 58 21.89 -8.21 0.50
CA LEU A 58 20.71 -8.17 1.34
C LEU A 58 21.13 -8.04 2.82
N PRO A 59 20.65 -7.00 3.56
CA PRO A 59 21.15 -6.67 4.91
C PRO A 59 21.09 -7.79 5.94
N VAL A 60 20.20 -8.77 5.76
CA VAL A 60 20.00 -9.90 6.69
C VAL A 60 20.50 -11.21 6.09
N LEU A 61 20.25 -11.44 4.80
CA LEU A 61 20.58 -12.72 4.16
C LEU A 61 22.06 -12.83 3.79
N ASN A 62 22.81 -11.72 3.69
CA ASN A 62 24.22 -11.69 3.29
C ASN A 62 24.53 -12.45 1.98
N VAL A 63 23.51 -12.62 1.12
CA VAL A 63 23.65 -13.19 -0.22
C VAL A 63 23.65 -12.06 -1.23
N ASP A 64 24.52 -12.18 -2.23
CA ASP A 64 24.56 -11.30 -3.40
C ASP A 64 23.41 -11.69 -4.34
N LEU A 65 22.35 -10.87 -4.37
CA LEU A 65 21.23 -11.06 -5.29
C LEU A 65 21.39 -10.12 -6.49
N PRO A 66 21.23 -10.61 -7.74
CA PRO A 66 21.23 -9.74 -8.90
C PRO A 66 20.19 -8.64 -8.74
N LEU A 67 20.58 -7.39 -8.98
CA LEU A 67 19.76 -6.20 -8.77
C LEU A 67 18.38 -6.32 -9.46
N VAL A 68 18.38 -6.71 -10.73
CA VAL A 68 17.19 -6.96 -11.55
C VAL A 68 16.29 -8.02 -10.91
N GLY A 69 16.87 -9.09 -10.37
CA GLY A 69 16.13 -10.16 -9.70
C GLY A 69 15.45 -9.68 -8.43
N PHE A 70 16.13 -8.89 -7.61
CA PHE A 70 15.54 -8.26 -6.42
C PHE A 70 14.36 -7.36 -6.78
N PHE A 71 14.57 -6.43 -7.71
CA PHE A 71 13.53 -5.47 -8.11
C PHE A 71 12.37 -6.11 -8.89
N PHE A 72 12.51 -7.33 -9.40
CA PHE A 72 11.40 -8.07 -9.98
C PHE A 72 10.66 -8.94 -8.94
N VAL A 73 11.40 -9.75 -8.19
CA VAL A 73 10.81 -10.77 -7.29
C VAL A 73 10.21 -10.15 -6.03
N SER A 74 10.90 -9.17 -5.42
CA SER A 74 10.45 -8.57 -4.16
C SER A 74 9.09 -7.86 -4.24
N PRO A 75 8.80 -6.99 -5.23
CA PRO A 75 7.48 -6.37 -5.32
C PRO A 75 6.40 -7.40 -5.71
N CYS A 76 6.71 -8.41 -6.53
CA CYS A 76 5.77 -9.51 -6.80
C CYS A 76 5.41 -10.29 -5.51
N LEU A 77 6.42 -10.64 -4.70
CA LEU A 77 6.25 -11.30 -3.42
C LEU A 77 5.42 -10.44 -2.45
N LEU A 78 5.67 -9.12 -2.45
CA LEU A 78 4.94 -8.18 -1.60
C LEU A 78 3.44 -8.20 -1.91
N VAL A 79 3.05 -8.06 -3.18
CA VAL A 79 1.63 -8.10 -3.60
C VAL A 79 0.99 -9.45 -3.29
N ALA A 80 1.69 -10.56 -3.56
CA ALA A 80 1.18 -11.89 -3.29
C ALA A 80 0.93 -12.13 -1.79
N PHE A 81 1.88 -11.74 -0.93
CA PHE A 81 1.71 -11.90 0.51
C PHE A 81 0.68 -10.92 1.07
N HIS A 82 0.61 -9.71 0.53
CA HIS A 82 -0.40 -8.73 0.91
C HIS A 82 -1.82 -9.23 0.62
N LEU A 83 -2.06 -9.79 -0.58
CA LEU A 83 -3.33 -10.44 -0.92
C LEU A 83 -3.67 -11.55 0.08
N TYR A 84 -2.71 -12.41 0.41
CA TYR A 84 -2.93 -13.48 1.39
C TYR A 84 -3.32 -12.93 2.77
N VAL A 85 -2.62 -11.90 3.27
CA VAL A 85 -2.94 -11.26 4.56
C VAL A 85 -4.35 -10.67 4.54
N LEU A 86 -4.73 -9.95 3.48
CA LEU A 86 -6.07 -9.36 3.35
C LEU A 86 -7.17 -10.43 3.31
N LEU A 87 -6.93 -11.55 2.61
CA LEU A 87 -7.86 -12.69 2.60
C LEU A 87 -8.03 -13.29 3.99
N GLN A 88 -6.95 -13.45 4.75
CA GLN A 88 -7.01 -13.97 6.13
C GLN A 88 -7.76 -13.02 7.07
N VAL A 89 -7.52 -11.71 6.96
CA VAL A 89 -8.27 -10.69 7.71
C VAL A 89 -9.75 -10.69 7.32
N MET A 90 -10.08 -10.86 6.03
CA MET A 90 -11.46 -10.96 5.56
C MET A 90 -12.17 -12.19 6.15
N LEU A 91 -11.51 -13.35 6.16
CA LEU A 91 -12.08 -14.58 6.75
C LEU A 91 -12.34 -14.39 8.25
N LEU A 92 -11.42 -13.77 8.98
CA LEU A 92 -11.61 -13.43 10.39
C LEU A 92 -12.79 -12.47 10.60
N ALA A 93 -12.94 -11.45 9.75
CA ALA A 93 -14.05 -10.52 9.82
C ALA A 93 -15.41 -11.23 9.68
N ARG A 94 -15.50 -12.26 8.83
CA ARG A 94 -16.70 -13.09 8.67
C ARG A 94 -16.99 -13.92 9.92
N THR A 95 -15.99 -14.59 10.49
CA THR A 95 -16.13 -15.35 11.73
C THR A 95 -16.57 -14.44 12.89
N ALA A 96 -16.00 -13.23 12.98
CA ALA A 96 -16.35 -12.25 13.98
C ALA A 96 -17.77 -11.68 13.81
N ALA A 97 -18.24 -11.55 12.57
CA ALA A 97 -19.62 -11.16 12.26
C ALA A 97 -20.62 -12.23 12.72
N ALA A 98 -20.36 -13.51 12.41
CA ALA A 98 -21.18 -14.62 12.85
C ALA A 98 -21.26 -14.72 14.39
N PHE A 99 -20.12 -14.57 15.08
CA PHE A 99 -20.09 -14.50 16.55
C PHE A 99 -20.91 -13.32 17.08
N SER A 100 -20.72 -12.13 16.51
CA SER A 100 -21.44 -10.92 16.94
C SER A 100 -22.95 -11.06 16.76
N GLU A 101 -23.41 -11.68 15.67
CA GLU A 101 -24.84 -11.92 15.43
C GLU A 101 -25.45 -12.84 16.50
N VAL A 102 -24.78 -13.93 16.86
CA VAL A 102 -25.26 -14.85 17.91
C VAL A 102 -25.30 -14.16 19.28
N VAL A 103 -24.26 -13.40 19.62
CA VAL A 103 -24.19 -12.66 20.89
C VAL A 103 -25.27 -11.58 20.95
N ASP A 104 -25.43 -10.79 19.90
CA ASP A 104 -26.40 -9.69 19.89
C ASP A 104 -27.85 -10.18 19.81
N ARG A 105 -28.09 -11.38 19.23
CA ARG A 105 -29.41 -12.05 19.24
C ARG A 105 -29.77 -12.60 20.62
N LYS A 106 -28.84 -13.28 21.31
CA LYS A 106 -29.08 -13.98 22.58
C LYS A 106 -28.92 -13.06 23.81
N PHE A 107 -28.03 -12.08 23.75
CA PHE A 107 -27.65 -11.20 24.87
C PHE A 107 -27.66 -9.72 24.44
N ARG A 108 -28.85 -9.15 24.27
CA ARG A 108 -29.03 -7.75 23.82
C ARG A 108 -28.58 -6.68 24.83
N ALA A 109 -28.63 -6.97 26.14
CA ALA A 109 -28.37 -5.99 27.18
C ALA A 109 -27.01 -6.22 27.88
N PRO A 110 -26.23 -5.14 28.14
CA PRO A 110 -25.16 -5.18 29.13
C PRO A 110 -25.71 -5.63 30.51
N PRO A 111 -24.95 -6.35 31.36
CA PRO A 111 -23.51 -6.64 31.25
C PRO A 111 -23.15 -7.98 30.58
N ALA A 112 -24.12 -8.84 30.27
CA ALA A 112 -23.85 -10.19 29.78
C ALA A 112 -23.08 -10.21 28.45
N ASN A 113 -23.45 -9.33 27.50
CA ASN A 113 -22.77 -9.18 26.21
C ASN A 113 -21.30 -8.73 26.38
N SER A 114 -21.05 -7.75 27.26
CA SER A 114 -19.70 -7.24 27.50
C SER A 114 -18.76 -8.28 28.11
N ILE A 115 -19.26 -9.13 29.02
CA ILE A 115 -18.46 -10.19 29.64
C ILE A 115 -18.05 -11.24 28.60
N LEU A 116 -18.96 -11.61 27.70
CA LEU A 116 -18.65 -12.53 26.59
C LEU A 116 -17.61 -11.93 25.63
N ARG A 117 -17.74 -10.65 25.30
CA ARG A 117 -16.78 -9.96 24.43
C ARG A 117 -15.39 -9.78 25.07
N GLN A 118 -15.30 -9.74 26.40
CA GLN A 118 -14.02 -9.68 27.14
C GLN A 118 -13.24 -11.00 27.12
N ARG A 119 -13.87 -12.13 26.79
CA ARG A 119 -13.17 -13.42 26.66
C ARG A 119 -12.42 -13.57 25.34
N LEU A 120 -12.64 -12.66 24.40
CA LEU A 120 -11.90 -12.67 23.15
C LEU A 120 -10.42 -12.39 23.40
N ALA A 121 -9.58 -12.99 22.57
CA ALA A 121 -8.15 -12.77 22.58
C ALA A 121 -7.85 -11.27 22.49
N ASN A 122 -6.89 -10.80 23.30
CA ASN A 122 -6.42 -9.40 23.31
C ASN A 122 -5.53 -9.11 22.09
N THR A 123 -6.05 -9.39 20.90
CA THR A 123 -5.40 -9.12 19.62
C THR A 123 -6.07 -7.93 18.96
N LEU A 124 -5.29 -7.17 18.19
CA LEU A 124 -5.77 -6.00 17.46
C LEU A 124 -7.00 -6.33 16.60
N PHE A 125 -6.99 -7.46 15.88
CA PHE A 125 -8.10 -7.83 14.99
C PHE A 125 -9.34 -8.35 15.73
N ALA A 126 -9.17 -9.15 16.79
CA ALA A 126 -10.31 -9.58 17.59
C ALA A 126 -11.06 -8.38 18.18
N GLN A 127 -10.32 -7.39 18.70
CA GLN A 127 -10.91 -6.16 19.25
C GLN A 127 -11.58 -5.28 18.20
N ILE A 128 -10.97 -5.13 17.02
CA ILE A 128 -11.55 -4.34 15.93
C ILE A 128 -12.90 -4.93 15.47
N PHE A 129 -13.00 -6.25 15.34
CA PHE A 129 -14.19 -6.90 14.78
C PHE A 129 -15.26 -7.24 15.81
N ALA A 130 -14.89 -7.77 16.98
CA ALA A 130 -15.82 -8.32 17.96
C ALA A 130 -15.60 -7.83 19.40
N GLY A 131 -14.66 -6.90 19.62
CA GLY A 131 -14.40 -6.27 20.91
C GLY A 131 -15.61 -5.57 21.52
N SER A 132 -15.48 -5.20 22.80
CA SER A 132 -16.58 -4.56 23.55
C SER A 132 -16.99 -3.23 22.90
N PRO A 133 -18.26 -2.77 23.04
CA PRO A 133 -18.70 -1.50 22.45
C PRO A 133 -17.82 -0.29 22.86
N ARG A 134 -17.29 -0.32 24.09
CA ARG A 134 -16.36 0.70 24.61
C ARG A 134 -15.05 0.74 23.81
N GLU A 135 -14.49 -0.42 23.50
CA GLU A 135 -13.25 -0.54 22.71
C GLU A 135 -13.50 -0.33 21.22
N ARG A 136 -14.69 -0.66 20.70
CA ARG A 136 -14.99 -0.60 19.26
C ARG A 136 -15.41 0.78 18.74
N TYR A 137 -16.10 1.56 19.57
CA TYR A 137 -16.67 2.87 19.20
C TYR A 137 -15.98 4.06 19.88
N GLY A 138 -15.08 3.83 20.84
CA GLY A 138 -14.29 4.88 21.47
C GLY A 138 -13.07 5.32 20.65
N ALA A 139 -12.34 6.31 21.17
CA ALA A 139 -11.09 6.80 20.58
C ALA A 139 -10.05 5.68 20.36
N ILE A 140 -9.96 4.72 21.30
CA ILE A 140 -9.08 3.55 21.19
C ILE A 140 -9.46 2.70 19.96
N GLY A 141 -10.75 2.46 19.74
CA GLY A 141 -11.23 1.73 18.56
C GLY A 141 -10.93 2.44 17.24
N GLY A 142 -11.01 3.78 17.25
CA GLY A 142 -10.56 4.61 16.14
C GLY A 142 -9.06 4.44 15.86
N LEU A 143 -8.23 4.49 16.91
CA LEU A 143 -6.78 4.30 16.81
C LEU A 143 -6.41 2.91 16.28
N LEU A 144 -7.02 1.84 16.80
CA LEU A 144 -6.78 0.47 16.33
C LEU A 144 -7.14 0.30 14.85
N LYS A 145 -8.29 0.84 14.42
CA LYS A 145 -8.69 0.85 13.01
C LYS A 145 -7.73 1.68 12.15
N GLY A 146 -7.23 2.79 12.68
CA GLY A 146 -6.22 3.63 12.03
C GLY A 146 -4.91 2.88 11.81
N ILE A 147 -4.41 2.16 12.82
CA ILE A 147 -3.21 1.31 12.72
C ILE A 147 -3.42 0.22 11.68
N ALA A 148 -4.57 -0.48 11.72
CA ALA A 148 -4.89 -1.51 10.74
C ALA A 148 -4.96 -0.94 9.32
N ALA A 149 -5.65 0.19 9.12
CA ALA A 149 -5.78 0.85 7.83
C ALA A 149 -4.43 1.35 7.29
N PHE A 150 -3.62 1.96 8.14
CA PHE A 150 -2.29 2.42 7.74
C PHE A 150 -1.41 1.25 7.31
N THR A 151 -1.34 0.20 8.14
CA THR A 151 -0.44 -0.95 7.90
C THR A 151 -0.89 -1.87 6.77
N LEU A 152 -2.21 -2.01 6.54
CA LEU A 152 -2.76 -2.89 5.50
C LEU A 152 -3.20 -2.17 4.22
N ALA A 153 -3.38 -0.85 4.21
CA ALA A 153 -3.83 -0.14 3.00
C ALA A 153 -2.81 0.89 2.49
N VAL A 154 -2.10 1.58 3.38
CA VAL A 154 -1.21 2.68 2.99
C VAL A 154 0.22 2.18 2.82
N LEU A 155 0.75 1.50 3.83
CA LEU A 155 2.16 1.11 3.89
C LEU A 155 2.61 0.19 2.73
N PRO A 156 1.84 -0.83 2.29
CA PRO A 156 2.25 -1.70 1.19
C PRO A 156 2.40 -0.93 -0.12
N VAL A 157 1.46 -0.03 -0.41
CA VAL A 157 1.47 0.83 -1.59
C VAL A 157 2.67 1.78 -1.57
N LEU A 158 2.99 2.37 -0.41
CA LEU A 158 4.18 3.22 -0.26
C LEU A 158 5.48 2.46 -0.55
N VAL A 159 5.60 1.22 -0.08
CA VAL A 159 6.78 0.39 -0.36
C VAL A 159 6.88 0.05 -1.84
N LEU A 160 5.76 -0.25 -2.52
CA LEU A 160 5.75 -0.46 -3.98
C LEU A 160 6.17 0.79 -4.76
N TYR A 161 5.71 1.97 -4.35
CA TYR A 161 6.22 3.23 -4.90
C TYR A 161 7.72 3.41 -4.64
N GLY A 162 8.20 3.01 -3.46
CA GLY A 162 9.63 2.98 -3.14
C GLY A 162 10.44 2.12 -4.12
N PHE A 163 9.95 0.92 -4.46
CA PHE A 163 10.57 0.06 -5.49
C PHE A 163 10.67 0.77 -6.83
N GLN A 164 9.59 1.42 -7.27
CA GLN A 164 9.60 2.17 -8.53
C GLN A 164 10.60 3.33 -8.47
N LEU A 165 10.51 4.21 -7.46
CA LEU A 165 11.36 5.40 -7.31
C LEU A 165 12.85 5.07 -7.28
N VAL A 166 13.25 4.05 -6.51
CA VAL A 166 14.65 3.65 -6.41
C VAL A 166 15.15 3.00 -7.69
N PHE A 167 14.29 2.30 -8.44
CA PHE A 167 14.67 1.62 -9.67
C PHE A 167 14.72 2.51 -10.92
N LEU A 168 14.05 3.67 -10.91
CA LEU A 168 14.00 4.62 -12.04
C LEU A 168 15.38 4.89 -12.70
N PRO A 169 16.47 5.13 -11.95
CA PRO A 169 17.80 5.38 -12.52
C PRO A 169 18.40 4.21 -13.32
N TYR A 170 17.87 2.99 -13.20
CA TYR A 170 18.34 1.82 -13.96
C TYR A 170 17.87 1.85 -15.43
N HIS A 171 16.88 2.68 -15.78
CA HIS A 171 16.35 2.86 -17.15
C HIS A 171 15.81 1.58 -17.83
N ASP A 172 15.43 0.54 -17.08
CA ASP A 172 14.78 -0.65 -17.66
C ASP A 172 13.26 -0.48 -17.73
N ALA A 173 12.76 -0.28 -18.96
CA ALA A 173 11.35 -0.06 -19.19
C ALA A 173 10.48 -1.27 -18.76
N ARG A 174 10.93 -2.51 -18.96
CA ARG A 174 10.10 -3.70 -18.70
C ARG A 174 9.79 -3.81 -17.21
N ILE A 175 10.81 -3.65 -16.37
CA ILE A 175 10.64 -3.72 -14.92
C ILE A 175 9.82 -2.54 -14.40
N THR A 176 10.04 -1.32 -14.90
CA THR A 176 9.20 -0.18 -14.53
C THR A 176 7.72 -0.42 -14.85
N TRP A 177 7.40 -1.01 -16.02
CA TRP A 177 6.02 -1.38 -16.35
C TRP A 177 5.44 -2.44 -15.41
N ILE A 178 6.25 -3.41 -14.99
CA ILE A 178 5.86 -4.41 -13.99
C ILE A 178 5.57 -3.73 -12.64
N HIS A 179 6.41 -2.80 -12.17
CA HIS A 179 6.15 -2.04 -10.94
C HIS A 179 4.83 -1.27 -11.01
N ARG A 180 4.59 -0.57 -12.13
CA ARG A 180 3.33 0.16 -12.36
C ARG A 180 2.12 -0.78 -12.31
N ALA A 181 2.20 -1.93 -12.99
CA ALA A 181 1.15 -2.94 -12.98
C ALA A 181 0.90 -3.49 -11.56
N LEU A 182 1.95 -3.76 -10.80
CA LEU A 182 1.86 -4.25 -9.42
C LEU A 182 1.25 -3.21 -8.47
N ILE A 183 1.59 -1.92 -8.61
CA ILE A 183 0.98 -0.84 -7.82
C ILE A 183 -0.52 -0.77 -8.10
N VAL A 184 -0.93 -0.76 -9.37
CA VAL A 184 -2.34 -0.72 -9.76
C VAL A 184 -3.08 -1.97 -9.28
N LEU A 185 -2.46 -3.15 -9.40
CA LEU A 185 -3.01 -4.41 -8.91
C LEU A 185 -3.19 -4.41 -7.39
N ASP A 186 -2.20 -3.94 -6.64
CA ASP A 186 -2.26 -3.88 -5.17
C ASP A 186 -3.38 -2.94 -4.71
N VAL A 187 -3.47 -1.75 -5.32
CA VAL A 187 -4.57 -0.80 -5.06
C VAL A 187 -5.92 -1.42 -5.41
N PHE A 188 -6.02 -2.13 -6.54
CA PHE A 188 -7.23 -2.87 -6.91
C PHE A 188 -7.62 -3.91 -5.85
N ILE A 189 -6.66 -4.69 -5.36
CA ILE A 189 -6.87 -5.70 -4.31
C ILE A 189 -7.38 -5.03 -3.02
N ILE A 190 -6.76 -3.91 -2.61
CA ILE A 190 -7.19 -3.17 -1.42
C ILE A 190 -8.63 -2.68 -1.60
N LEU A 191 -8.94 -2.03 -2.71
CA LEU A 191 -10.26 -1.42 -2.92
C LEU A 191 -11.37 -2.48 -3.06
N THR A 192 -11.04 -3.68 -3.57
CA THR A 192 -11.99 -4.79 -3.63
C THR A 192 -12.18 -5.47 -2.28
N LEU A 193 -11.12 -5.78 -1.53
CA LEU A 193 -11.22 -6.54 -0.28
C LEU A 193 -11.53 -5.67 0.95
N TRP A 194 -11.14 -4.41 0.97
CA TRP A 194 -11.31 -3.51 2.12
C TRP A 194 -12.78 -3.31 2.55
N PRO A 195 -13.76 -3.15 1.63
CA PRO A 195 -15.17 -3.10 2.00
C PRO A 195 -15.68 -4.39 2.64
N LEU A 196 -15.18 -5.56 2.19
CA LEU A 196 -15.55 -6.87 2.75
C LEU A 196 -14.94 -7.08 4.14
N ILE A 197 -13.71 -6.60 4.35
CA ILE A 197 -13.06 -6.61 5.67
C ILE A 197 -13.84 -5.72 6.65
N ARG A 198 -14.24 -4.51 6.24
CA ARG A 198 -15.02 -3.60 7.10
C ARG A 198 -16.40 -4.15 7.45
N ASN A 199 -17.01 -4.91 6.53
CA ASN A 199 -18.34 -5.45 6.67
C ASN A 199 -18.34 -6.98 6.51
N GLY A 200 -17.90 -7.70 7.54
CA GLY A 200 -17.80 -9.16 7.53
C GLY A 200 -19.12 -9.91 7.24
N GLY A 201 -20.28 -9.26 7.40
CA GLY A 201 -21.59 -9.83 7.05
C GLY A 201 -22.01 -9.64 5.58
N ARG A 202 -21.24 -8.92 4.76
CA ARG A 202 -21.54 -8.77 3.33
C ARG A 202 -21.12 -10.04 2.57
N ASN A 203 -22.04 -10.58 1.76
CA ASN A 203 -21.71 -11.64 0.81
C ASN A 203 -20.72 -11.11 -0.25
N CYS A 204 -19.96 -12.02 -0.87
CA CYS A 204 -19.12 -11.75 -2.04
C CYS A 204 -20.01 -11.43 -3.27
N GLY A 205 -20.70 -10.29 -3.23
CA GLY A 205 -21.44 -9.74 -4.36
C GLY A 205 -20.68 -8.55 -4.93
N TRP A 206 -20.56 -8.47 -6.25
CA TRP A 206 -20.04 -7.31 -6.97
C TRP A 206 -20.99 -6.10 -6.94
N THR A 207 -22.00 -6.12 -6.06
CA THR A 207 -22.91 -5.00 -5.80
C THR A 207 -22.19 -3.96 -4.96
N LEU A 208 -21.28 -3.23 -5.60
CA LEU A 208 -20.69 -2.00 -5.08
C LEU A 208 -21.73 -0.89 -5.17
N SER A 209 -21.84 -0.09 -4.11
CA SER A 209 -22.64 1.14 -4.18
C SER A 209 -22.02 2.13 -5.17
N ARG A 210 -22.82 3.07 -5.71
CA ARG A 210 -22.31 4.11 -6.63
C ARG A 210 -21.16 4.93 -6.03
N VAL A 211 -21.19 5.16 -4.71
CA VAL A 211 -20.12 5.86 -3.99
C VAL A 211 -18.86 5.00 -3.92
N GLU A 212 -18.99 3.70 -3.63
CA GLU A 212 -17.86 2.76 -3.63
C GLU A 212 -17.20 2.69 -5.02
N ILE A 213 -17.98 2.68 -6.11
CA ILE A 213 -17.47 2.71 -7.48
C ILE A 213 -16.74 4.03 -7.77
N SER A 214 -17.29 5.18 -7.38
CA SER A 214 -16.64 6.48 -7.61
C SER A 214 -15.29 6.56 -6.88
N VAL A 215 -15.24 6.18 -5.61
CA VAL A 215 -13.98 6.14 -4.84
C VAL A 215 -12.99 5.18 -5.48
N PHE A 216 -13.48 4.01 -5.90
CA PHE A 216 -12.67 3.00 -6.57
C PHE A 216 -11.97 3.57 -7.81
N VAL A 217 -12.77 4.13 -8.73
CA VAL A 217 -12.26 4.71 -9.98
C VAL A 217 -11.29 5.85 -9.69
N SER A 218 -11.64 6.77 -8.78
CA SER A 218 -10.76 7.89 -8.44
C SER A 218 -9.41 7.44 -7.89
N VAL A 219 -9.36 6.50 -6.95
CA VAL A 219 -8.10 6.05 -6.34
C VAL A 219 -7.24 5.27 -7.35
N VAL A 220 -7.85 4.41 -8.17
CA VAL A 220 -7.13 3.69 -9.23
C VAL A 220 -6.57 4.66 -10.27
N VAL A 221 -7.37 5.63 -10.72
CA VAL A 221 -6.93 6.64 -11.70
C VAL A 221 -5.80 7.48 -11.13
N VAL A 222 -5.94 8.01 -9.91
CA VAL A 222 -4.89 8.81 -9.26
C VAL A 222 -3.62 7.99 -9.09
N SER A 223 -3.70 6.75 -8.59
CA SER A 223 -2.54 5.89 -8.45
C SER A 223 -1.88 5.57 -9.80
N SER A 224 -2.68 5.35 -10.85
CA SER A 224 -2.16 5.11 -12.20
C SER A 224 -1.46 6.34 -12.75
N VAL A 225 -2.04 7.53 -12.58
CA VAL A 225 -1.45 8.80 -13.03
C VAL A 225 -0.15 9.07 -12.28
N VAL A 226 -0.12 8.92 -10.96
CA VAL A 226 1.10 9.09 -10.15
C VAL A 226 2.19 8.12 -10.62
N ALA A 227 1.85 6.85 -10.81
CA ALA A 227 2.80 5.85 -11.30
C ALA A 227 3.31 6.13 -12.73
N MET A 228 2.52 6.80 -13.58
CA MET A 228 2.93 7.23 -14.92
C MET A 228 3.79 8.51 -14.91
N MET A 229 3.53 9.44 -13.99
CA MET A 229 4.35 10.65 -13.81
C MET A 229 5.77 10.31 -13.34
N LEU A 230 5.94 9.17 -12.65
CA LEU A 230 7.24 8.61 -12.32
C LEU A 230 7.84 7.88 -13.54
N HIS A 231 8.50 8.64 -14.40
CA HIS A 231 9.19 8.15 -15.59
C HIS A 231 10.65 8.62 -15.65
N PHE A 232 11.46 7.92 -16.46
CA PHE A 232 12.81 8.33 -16.80
C PHE A 232 12.86 8.88 -18.25
N PRO A 233 13.83 9.75 -18.58
CA PRO A 233 13.98 10.27 -19.93
C PRO A 233 14.30 9.14 -20.92
N GLY A 234 13.58 9.08 -22.04
CA GLY A 234 13.76 8.06 -23.09
C GLY A 234 12.77 6.89 -23.05
N GLU A 235 11.82 6.88 -22.11
CA GLU A 235 10.74 5.89 -22.11
C GLU A 235 9.81 6.08 -23.33
N LYS A 236 9.49 4.99 -24.06
CA LYS A 236 8.67 5.03 -25.28
C LYS A 236 7.30 5.70 -25.07
N PHE A 237 6.72 5.55 -23.87
CA PHE A 237 5.44 6.16 -23.50
C PHE A 237 5.48 7.69 -23.49
N VAL A 238 6.56 8.28 -22.98
CA VAL A 238 6.75 9.75 -22.95
C VAL A 238 6.88 10.29 -24.37
N ARG A 239 7.49 9.52 -25.29
CA ARG A 239 7.59 9.91 -26.71
C ARG A 239 6.23 10.01 -27.39
N ILE A 240 5.26 9.19 -27.00
CA ILE A 240 3.90 9.20 -27.55
C ILE A 240 3.09 10.39 -27.00
N PHE A 241 3.23 10.72 -25.71
CA PHE A 241 2.42 11.77 -25.08
C PHE A 241 3.05 13.18 -25.10
N PHE A 242 4.37 13.31 -25.10
CA PHE A 242 5.07 14.59 -25.00
C PHE A 242 5.81 15.04 -26.28
N VAL A 243 6.13 14.13 -27.22
CA VAL A 243 7.03 14.45 -28.36
C VAL A 243 6.29 14.75 -29.67
N GLU A 244 4.98 14.51 -29.79
CA GLU A 244 4.21 14.98 -30.97
C GLU A 244 3.80 16.46 -30.89
N GLY A 245 3.96 17.12 -29.74
CA GLY A 245 3.59 18.54 -29.55
C GLY A 245 4.77 19.53 -29.48
N ALA A 246 6.01 19.06 -29.45
CA ALA A 246 7.18 19.91 -29.24
C ALA A 246 8.19 19.75 -30.38
N LYS A 247 7.79 20.15 -31.60
CA LYS A 247 8.77 20.71 -32.54
C LYS A 247 9.17 22.07 -31.99
N PHE A 248 10.15 22.10 -31.10
CA PHE A 248 10.91 23.34 -30.92
C PHE A 248 11.79 23.46 -32.16
N ASP A 249 11.43 24.37 -33.06
CA ASP A 249 12.30 24.81 -34.13
C ASP A 249 13.62 25.28 -33.49
N GLU A 250 14.69 24.50 -33.69
CA GLU A 250 16.07 24.85 -33.28
C GLU A 250 16.58 26.14 -33.96
N ALA A 251 15.77 26.82 -34.77
CA ALA A 251 16.15 28.01 -35.51
C ALA A 251 15.99 29.34 -34.73
N GLU A 252 15.19 29.41 -33.65
CA GLU A 252 14.90 30.71 -33.00
C GLU A 252 15.77 31.05 -31.78
N ILE A 253 16.53 30.10 -31.23
CA ILE A 253 17.32 30.33 -30.00
C ILE A 253 18.68 31.01 -30.31
N CYS A 254 19.08 31.12 -31.58
CA CYS A 254 20.37 31.70 -31.97
C CYS A 254 20.35 33.21 -32.32
N SER A 255 19.20 33.91 -32.22
CA SER A 255 19.14 35.36 -32.51
C SER A 255 18.97 36.26 -31.28
N ALA A 256 18.65 35.70 -30.11
CA ALA A 256 18.53 36.46 -28.87
C ALA A 256 19.83 36.39 -28.06
N SER A 257 20.94 36.84 -28.66
CA SER A 257 22.20 37.06 -27.96
C SER A 257 22.05 38.21 -26.96
N ILE A 258 21.74 37.86 -25.72
CA ILE A 258 21.70 38.74 -24.52
C ILE A 258 23.10 39.32 -24.17
N LEU A 259 24.13 39.10 -25.00
CA LEU A 259 25.49 39.63 -24.82
C LEU A 259 25.87 40.80 -25.74
N ALA A 260 24.95 41.39 -26.50
CA ALA A 260 25.25 42.57 -27.34
C ALA A 260 25.14 43.94 -26.61
N ARG A 261 24.96 43.96 -25.28
CA ARG A 261 24.72 45.20 -24.50
C ARG A 261 25.88 45.62 -23.57
N TYR A 262 27.05 45.01 -23.68
CA TYR A 262 28.21 45.32 -22.82
C TYR A 262 29.51 45.63 -23.58
N ASP A 263 29.43 46.18 -24.80
CA ASP A 263 30.64 46.52 -25.57
C ASP A 263 30.62 47.95 -26.15
N ARG A 264 30.40 48.93 -25.26
CA ARG A 264 30.77 50.34 -25.48
C ARG A 264 31.34 50.95 -24.21
N LEU A 265 32.49 50.46 -23.78
CA LEU A 265 33.42 51.27 -23.00
C LEU A 265 34.20 52.15 -23.96
N SER A 266 33.72 53.38 -24.07
CA SER A 266 34.34 54.52 -24.74
C SER A 266 35.70 54.83 -24.10
N LEU A 267 36.78 54.27 -24.65
CA LEU A 267 38.14 54.81 -24.46
C LEU A 267 38.42 55.80 -25.59
N ARG A 268 38.06 57.07 -25.36
CA ARG A 268 38.49 58.18 -26.19
C ARG A 268 38.79 59.39 -25.30
N ASN A 269 40.06 59.81 -25.32
CA ASN A 269 40.65 61.06 -24.83
C ASN A 269 40.81 61.23 -23.31
N VAL A 270 41.97 60.79 -22.81
CA VAL A 270 42.70 61.52 -21.77
C VAL A 270 44.00 61.98 -22.42
N ASP A 271 44.02 63.24 -22.83
CA ASP A 271 45.24 63.93 -23.26
C ASP A 271 46.11 64.19 -22.04
N ILE A 272 47.39 63.84 -22.16
CA ILE A 272 48.45 64.12 -21.20
C ILE A 272 49.01 65.50 -21.55
N VAL A 273 48.89 66.45 -20.62
CA VAL A 273 49.78 67.62 -20.47
C VAL A 273 50.14 67.71 -19.01
#